data_AF-A0A660W928-F1
#
_entry.id   AF-A0A660W928-F1
#
_cell.length_a   1.000
_cell.length_b   1.000
_cell.length_c   1.000
_cell.angle_alpha   90.00
_cell.angle_beta   90.00
_cell.angle_gamma   90.00
#
_symmetry.space_group_name_H-M   'P 1'
#
loop_
_entity.id
_entity.type
_entity.pdbx_description
1 polymer ?
#
loop_
_entity_poly.entity_id
_entity_poly.type
_entity_poly.pdbx_seq_one_letter_code
_entity_poly.pdbx_strand_id
1 'polypeptide(L)'
;DAIIKAGVRCVVIAARDPFPKVRGRGVRKLKRAGIRVIEGVLEKEARKLNAGYFKRVTTGMPRVIAKWAMTLDGKIAAYTGDSRGISSRDSLRYVHLLRSRVDAVIVGINTVLADDPLLTARYRPPRGASPVRSQPLRVILDANCRLPLTSKIVQTARRFDTLAAVTRHAPASRVERLAKRGVTVRAFGASKKTVNLRGLLKHLGTEREFTNVLIEGGSEVLADAFEKKLVDEVRVIVAPKILGGADAVTPIAGKGVAEIVDALRLAEVEYRPLGPDILITGWTRPAYGTTRNRKKASGKKFKD
;
A
#
# COMPACT_ATOMS: atom_id res chain seq x y z
N ASP A 1 -34.15 7.62 -3.31
CA ASP A 1 -35.48 7.65 -2.66
C ASP A 1 -35.46 8.39 -1.35
N ALA A 2 -34.61 8.04 -0.39
CA ALA A 2 -34.48 8.79 0.87
C ALA A 2 -34.32 10.32 0.67
N ILE A 3 -33.37 10.74 -0.18
CA ILE A 3 -33.13 12.18 -0.47
C ILE A 3 -34.38 12.86 -1.07
N ILE A 4 -35.09 12.18 -1.98
CA ILE A 4 -36.27 12.73 -2.66
C ILE A 4 -37.43 12.85 -1.66
N LYS A 5 -37.68 11.79 -0.89
CA LYS A 5 -38.73 11.75 0.15
C LYS A 5 -38.51 12.79 1.24
N ALA A 6 -37.25 13.13 1.54
CA ALA A 6 -36.89 14.16 2.51
C ALA A 6 -37.13 15.60 2.01
N GLY A 7 -37.59 15.81 0.77
CA GLY A 7 -37.89 17.15 0.23
C GLY A 7 -36.65 18.01 -0.03
N VAL A 8 -35.47 17.40 -0.17
CA VAL A 8 -34.21 18.13 -0.42
C VAL A 8 -34.27 18.86 -1.76
N ARG A 9 -34.11 20.19 -1.74
CA ARG A 9 -34.20 21.02 -2.95
C ARG A 9 -32.90 21.13 -3.75
N CYS A 10 -31.76 20.94 -3.10
CA CYS A 10 -30.45 21.02 -3.74
C CYS A 10 -29.49 19.97 -3.19
N VAL A 11 -28.78 19.28 -4.09
CA VAL A 11 -27.74 18.30 -3.76
C VAL A 11 -26.44 18.73 -4.42
N VAL A 12 -25.36 18.76 -3.64
CA VAL A 12 -24.00 19.00 -4.13
C VAL A 12 -23.22 17.69 -4.07
N ILE A 13 -22.67 17.26 -5.20
CA ILE A 13 -21.97 15.99 -5.36
C ILE A 13 -20.52 16.28 -5.72
N ALA A 14 -19.60 15.85 -4.86
CA ALA A 14 -18.19 16.10 -5.09
C ALA A 14 -17.62 15.28 -6.26
N ALA A 15 -17.84 13.96 -6.26
CA ALA A 15 -17.35 13.07 -7.30
C ALA A 15 -18.44 12.08 -7.75
N ARG A 16 -18.47 11.77 -9.05
CA ARG A 16 -19.37 10.74 -9.59
C ARG A 16 -18.85 9.34 -9.27
N ASP A 17 -19.78 8.43 -8.98
CA ASP A 17 -19.48 7.01 -8.81
C ASP A 17 -18.91 6.42 -10.13
N PRO A 18 -17.72 5.80 -10.10
CA PRO A 18 -17.09 5.20 -11.27
C PRO A 18 -17.68 3.82 -11.64
N PHE A 19 -18.49 3.21 -10.77
CA PHE A 19 -18.99 1.84 -10.93
C PHE A 19 -19.97 1.77 -12.12
N PRO A 20 -19.64 0.96 -13.15
CA PRO A 20 -20.38 0.98 -14.42
C PRO A 20 -21.89 0.76 -14.28
N LYS A 21 -22.32 -0.07 -13.32
CA LYS A 21 -23.74 -0.43 -13.12
C LYS A 21 -24.59 0.74 -12.60
N VAL A 22 -23.99 1.73 -11.93
CA VAL A 22 -24.72 2.84 -11.28
C VAL A 22 -24.34 4.22 -11.80
N ARG A 23 -23.29 4.31 -12.63
CA ARG A 23 -22.73 5.56 -13.14
C ARG A 23 -23.81 6.51 -13.69
N GLY A 24 -24.00 7.61 -12.96
CA GLY A 24 -24.95 8.69 -13.30
C GLY A 24 -26.43 8.39 -13.10
N ARG A 25 -26.83 7.17 -12.68
CA ARG A 25 -28.25 6.82 -12.46
C ARG A 25 -28.86 7.64 -11.32
N GLY A 26 -28.14 7.78 -10.19
CA GLY A 26 -28.58 8.57 -9.05
C GLY A 26 -28.78 10.05 -9.40
N VAL A 27 -27.80 10.65 -10.09
CA VAL A 27 -27.86 12.05 -10.56
C VAL A 27 -29.08 12.27 -11.45
N ARG A 28 -29.30 11.39 -12.44
CA ARG A 28 -30.47 11.47 -13.32
C ARG A 28 -31.79 11.35 -12.53
N LYS A 29 -31.85 10.44 -11.55
CA LYS A 29 -33.03 10.26 -10.70
C LYS A 29 -33.35 11.53 -9.88
N LEU A 30 -32.34 12.16 -9.31
CA LEU A 30 -32.50 13.41 -8.55
C LEU A 30 -32.98 14.56 -9.46
N LYS A 31 -32.35 14.75 -10.62
CA LYS A 31 -32.74 15.79 -11.58
C LYS A 31 -34.18 15.62 -12.08
N ARG A 32 -34.61 14.38 -12.37
CA ARG A 32 -35.99 14.07 -12.77
C ARG A 32 -37.03 14.37 -11.69
N ALA A 33 -36.64 14.31 -10.42
CA ALA A 33 -37.50 14.67 -9.29
C ALA A 33 -37.51 16.20 -9.00
N GLY A 34 -37.00 17.03 -9.92
CA GLY A 34 -36.97 18.50 -9.78
C GLY A 34 -35.88 19.03 -8.84
N ILE A 35 -34.97 18.17 -8.35
CA ILE A 35 -33.90 18.58 -7.44
C ILE A 35 -32.74 19.22 -8.22
N ARG A 36 -32.28 20.39 -7.78
CA ARG A 36 -31.09 21.04 -8.34
C ARG A 36 -29.83 20.27 -7.94
N VAL A 37 -29.08 19.75 -8.91
CA VAL A 37 -27.84 18.97 -8.63
C VAL A 37 -26.61 19.72 -9.16
N ILE A 38 -25.68 20.05 -8.26
CA ILE A 38 -24.36 20.61 -8.58
C ILE A 38 -23.33 19.49 -8.46
N GLU A 39 -22.45 19.34 -9.45
CA GLU A 39 -21.47 18.25 -9.51
C GLU A 39 -20.05 18.81 -9.61
N GLY A 40 -19.06 18.09 -9.06
CA GLY A 40 -17.63 18.41 -9.23
C GLY A 40 -17.01 19.29 -8.14
N VAL A 41 -17.78 19.69 -7.12
CA VAL A 41 -17.28 20.54 -6.03
C VAL A 41 -16.29 19.76 -5.16
N LEU A 42 -15.02 20.20 -5.11
CA LEU A 42 -13.93 19.49 -4.43
C LEU A 42 -13.76 18.04 -4.92
N GLU A 43 -13.94 17.81 -6.23
CA GLU A 43 -13.83 16.47 -6.81
C GLU A 43 -12.46 15.84 -6.56
N LYS A 44 -11.39 16.61 -6.66
CA LYS A 44 -10.02 16.13 -6.47
C LYS A 44 -9.83 15.56 -5.06
N GLU A 45 -10.27 16.31 -4.05
CA GLU A 45 -10.18 15.96 -2.63
C GLU A 45 -11.04 14.73 -2.34
N ALA A 46 -12.27 14.69 -2.86
CA ALA A 46 -13.17 13.55 -2.69
C ALA A 46 -12.62 12.27 -3.33
N ARG A 47 -11.97 12.37 -4.49
CA ARG A 47 -11.31 11.23 -5.13
C ARG A 47 -10.06 10.79 -4.38
N LYS A 48 -9.24 11.73 -3.87
CA LYS A 48 -8.07 11.42 -3.02
C LYS A 48 -8.49 10.69 -1.75
N LEU A 49 -9.57 11.15 -1.09
CA LEU A 49 -10.15 10.51 0.09
C LEU A 49 -10.58 9.05 -0.18
N ASN A 50 -11.13 8.79 -1.38
CA ASN A 50 -11.67 7.49 -1.78
C ASN A 50 -10.77 6.75 -2.79
N ALA A 51 -9.47 7.08 -2.85
CA ALA A 51 -8.59 6.62 -3.92
C ALA A 51 -8.55 5.08 -4.08
N GLY A 52 -8.59 4.34 -2.96
CA GLY A 52 -8.66 2.88 -2.96
C GLY A 52 -9.92 2.34 -3.64
N TYR A 53 -11.08 2.93 -3.35
CA TYR A 53 -12.34 2.55 -3.99
C TYR A 53 -12.33 2.86 -5.49
N PHE A 54 -11.93 4.08 -5.87
CA PHE A 54 -11.85 4.46 -7.28
C PHE A 54 -10.90 3.56 -8.06
N LYS A 55 -9.71 3.26 -7.52
CA LYS A 55 -8.75 2.37 -8.19
C LYS A 55 -9.28 0.95 -8.31
N ARG A 56 -9.87 0.38 -7.24
CA ARG A 56 -10.43 -0.98 -7.26
C ARG A 56 -11.52 -1.11 -8.33
N VAL A 57 -12.48 -0.19 -8.34
CA VAL A 57 -13.60 -0.24 -9.27
C VAL A 57 -13.15 -0.08 -10.72
N THR A 58 -12.14 0.76 -10.98
CA THR A 58 -11.68 1.05 -12.35
C THR A 58 -10.65 0.06 -12.89
N THR A 59 -9.86 -0.58 -12.03
CA THR A 59 -8.72 -1.44 -12.45
C THR A 59 -8.80 -2.87 -11.94
N GLY A 60 -9.69 -3.16 -10.99
CA GLY A 60 -9.72 -4.42 -10.25
C GLY A 60 -8.58 -4.58 -9.23
N MET A 61 -7.77 -3.54 -8.96
CA MET A 61 -6.66 -3.60 -8.01
C MET A 61 -6.83 -2.58 -6.88
N PRO A 62 -6.42 -2.90 -5.64
CA PRO A 62 -6.41 -1.95 -4.53
C PRO A 62 -5.39 -0.82 -4.77
N ARG A 63 -5.57 0.29 -4.05
CA ARG A 63 -4.51 1.28 -3.85
C ARG A 63 -3.36 0.63 -3.07
N VAL A 64 -2.15 0.78 -3.59
CA VAL A 64 -0.90 0.27 -3.02
C VAL A 64 -0.16 1.43 -2.39
N ILE A 65 -0.01 1.34 -1.07
CA ILE A 65 0.79 2.24 -0.26
C ILE A 65 2.13 1.55 0.00
N ALA A 66 3.23 2.11 -0.51
CA ALA A 66 4.57 1.68 -0.14
C ALA A 66 5.02 2.43 1.11
N LYS A 67 5.45 1.70 2.14
CA LYS A 67 5.95 2.27 3.38
C LYS A 67 7.29 1.67 3.79
N TRP A 68 8.21 2.53 4.19
CA TRP A 68 9.44 2.14 4.87
C TRP A 68 9.83 3.15 5.94
N ALA A 69 10.76 2.75 6.79
CA ALA A 69 11.46 3.65 7.70
C ALA A 69 12.95 3.53 7.42
N MET A 70 13.67 4.64 7.42
CA MET A 70 15.10 4.68 7.14
C MET A 70 15.80 5.69 8.05
N THR A 71 17.11 5.55 8.15
CA THR A 71 17.99 6.57 8.70
C THR A 71 18.12 7.77 7.75
N LEU A 72 18.72 8.87 8.23
CA LEU A 72 18.89 10.12 7.48
C LEU A 72 19.72 9.91 6.20
N ASP A 73 20.70 9.02 6.25
CA ASP A 73 21.54 8.58 5.12
C ASP A 73 20.90 7.45 4.29
N GLY A 74 19.61 7.18 4.49
CA GLY A 74 18.82 6.33 3.59
C GLY A 74 19.03 4.83 3.76
N LYS A 75 19.31 4.35 4.98
CA LYS A 75 19.48 2.91 5.28
C LYS A 75 18.30 2.36 6.09
N ILE A 76 17.88 1.14 5.79
CA ILE A 76 16.80 0.43 6.50
C ILE A 76 17.30 -0.65 7.47
N ALA A 77 18.59 -0.99 7.38
CA ALA A 77 19.30 -1.86 8.31
C ALA A 77 20.80 -1.62 8.19
N ALA A 78 21.55 -1.93 9.25
CA ALA A 78 23.01 -2.01 9.20
C ALA A 78 23.47 -3.11 8.23
N TYR A 79 24.77 -3.15 7.92
CA TYR A 79 25.36 -4.18 7.03
C TYR A 79 25.16 -5.61 7.54
N THR A 80 24.99 -5.78 8.85
CA THR A 80 24.67 -7.08 9.49
C THR A 80 23.19 -7.47 9.36
N GLY A 81 22.35 -6.58 8.84
CA GLY A 81 20.90 -6.75 8.77
C GLY A 81 20.14 -6.27 10.01
N ASP A 82 20.82 -5.75 11.05
CA ASP A 82 20.11 -5.20 12.21
C ASP A 82 19.38 -3.90 11.85
N SER A 83 18.05 -3.94 11.97
CA SER A 83 17.13 -2.83 11.67
C SER A 83 16.48 -2.26 12.93
N ARG A 84 16.78 -2.82 14.11
CA ARG A 84 16.08 -2.47 15.35
C ARG A 84 16.42 -1.06 15.79
N GLY A 85 15.37 -0.35 16.22
CA GLY A 85 15.53 0.98 16.79
C GLY A 85 15.70 2.11 15.78
N ILE A 86 15.54 1.90 14.46
CA ILE A 86 15.48 3.01 13.50
C ILE A 86 14.29 3.93 13.80
N SER A 87 13.09 3.36 13.94
CA SER A 87 11.87 4.13 14.20
C SER A 87 11.72 4.52 15.68
N SER A 88 11.28 5.77 15.92
CA SER A 88 10.84 6.22 17.24
C SER A 88 9.49 5.59 17.68
N ARG A 89 9.10 5.83 18.93
CA ARG A 89 7.78 5.41 19.46
C ARG A 89 6.62 6.03 18.67
N ASP A 90 6.75 7.28 18.25
CA ASP A 90 5.76 7.98 17.41
C ASP A 90 5.61 7.34 16.03
N SER A 91 6.74 6.99 15.43
CA SER A 91 6.79 6.23 14.18
C SER A 91 6.10 4.87 14.28
N LEU A 92 6.34 4.14 15.37
CA LEU A 92 5.67 2.86 15.61
C LEU A 92 4.16 3.03 15.85
N ARG A 93 3.73 4.07 16.57
CA ARG A 93 2.31 4.41 16.76
C ARG A 93 1.64 4.70 15.41
N TYR A 94 2.28 5.50 14.57
CA TYR A 94 1.78 5.81 13.24
C TYR A 94 1.66 4.58 12.34
N VAL A 95 2.64 3.67 12.36
CA VAL A 95 2.56 2.41 11.60
C VAL A 95 1.36 1.59 12.04
N HIS A 96 1.09 1.49 13.34
CA HIS A 96 -0.09 0.79 13.84
C HIS A 96 -1.41 1.44 13.44
N LEU A 97 -1.47 2.77 13.38
CA LEU A 97 -2.61 3.51 12.84
C LEU A 97 -2.77 3.27 11.33
N LEU A 98 -1.67 3.22 10.58
CA LEU A 98 -1.71 2.94 9.14
C LEU A 98 -2.22 1.52 8.87
N ARG A 99 -1.72 0.53 9.61
CA ARG A 99 -2.20 -0.86 9.55
C ARG A 99 -3.69 -0.99 9.89
N SER A 100 -4.25 -0.14 10.76
CA SER A 100 -5.68 -0.16 11.07
C SER A 100 -6.55 0.49 9.99
N ARG A 101 -5.95 1.07 8.94
CA ARG A 101 -6.65 1.78 7.85
C ARG A 101 -6.50 1.10 6.48
N VAL A 102 -5.91 -0.10 6.45
CA VAL A 102 -5.70 -0.87 5.22
C VAL A 102 -6.32 -2.25 5.37
N ASP A 103 -6.68 -2.85 4.24
CA ASP A 103 -7.31 -4.16 4.19
C ASP A 103 -6.26 -5.29 4.29
N ALA A 104 -5.03 -5.04 3.83
CA ALA A 104 -3.92 -5.98 3.91
C ALA A 104 -2.57 -5.31 4.14
N VAL A 105 -1.67 -6.04 4.81
CA VAL A 105 -0.24 -5.73 4.94
C VAL A 105 0.55 -6.80 4.23
N ILE A 106 1.39 -6.39 3.28
CA ILE A 106 2.23 -7.24 2.44
C ILE A 106 3.68 -7.05 2.87
N VAL A 107 4.38 -8.15 3.13
CA VAL A 107 5.84 -8.17 3.35
C VAL A 107 6.49 -9.31 2.58
N GLY A 108 7.80 -9.19 2.33
CA GLY A 108 8.60 -10.30 1.83
C GLY A 108 8.90 -11.32 2.93
N ILE A 109 9.10 -12.58 2.56
CA ILE A 109 9.52 -13.63 3.49
C ILE A 109 10.80 -13.29 4.26
N ASN A 110 11.77 -12.59 3.65
CA ASN A 110 13.01 -12.22 4.32
C ASN A 110 12.76 -11.29 5.53
N THR A 111 11.77 -10.39 5.45
CA THR A 111 11.34 -9.57 6.60
C THR A 111 10.83 -10.45 7.75
N VAL A 112 10.09 -11.52 7.44
CA VAL A 112 9.60 -12.45 8.47
C VAL A 112 10.74 -13.26 9.08
N LEU A 113 11.72 -13.69 8.26
CA LEU A 113 12.87 -14.44 8.74
C LEU A 113 13.80 -13.59 9.62
N ALA A 114 13.94 -12.30 9.31
CA ALA A 114 14.78 -11.39 10.10
C ALA A 114 14.10 -10.92 11.39
N ASP A 115 12.83 -10.49 11.30
CA ASP A 115 12.19 -9.73 12.40
C ASP A 115 11.13 -10.54 13.17
N ASP A 116 10.68 -11.68 12.64
CA ASP A 116 9.53 -12.46 13.14
C ASP A 116 8.36 -11.59 13.64
N PRO A 117 7.77 -10.74 12.77
CA PRO A 117 6.79 -9.74 13.16
C PRO A 117 5.38 -10.34 13.27
N LEU A 118 4.50 -9.73 14.07
CA LEU A 118 3.08 -10.13 14.10
C LEU A 118 2.23 -9.56 12.94
N LEU A 119 2.67 -8.45 12.34
CA LEU A 119 1.97 -7.66 11.31
C LEU A 119 0.54 -7.23 11.67
N THR A 120 0.22 -7.16 12.96
CA THR A 120 -1.08 -6.69 13.46
C THR A 120 -1.15 -5.17 13.61
N ALA A 121 -2.36 -4.65 13.55
CA ALA A 121 -2.70 -3.29 13.96
C ALA A 121 -2.92 -3.27 15.48
N ARG A 122 -2.04 -2.59 16.22
CA ARG A 122 -2.11 -2.43 17.68
C ARG A 122 -2.37 -0.97 18.04
N TYR A 123 -3.33 -0.37 17.34
CA TYR A 123 -3.74 0.99 17.59
C TYR A 123 -4.84 1.01 18.65
N ARG A 124 -4.65 1.78 19.72
CA ARG A 124 -5.68 2.07 20.70
C ARG A 124 -6.25 3.46 20.37
N PRO A 125 -7.49 3.54 19.85
CA PRO A 125 -8.09 4.85 19.57
C PRO A 125 -8.28 5.66 20.86
N PRO A 126 -8.25 7.00 20.79
CA PRO A 126 -8.67 7.86 21.89
C PRO A 126 -10.08 7.49 22.37
N ARG A 127 -10.40 7.79 23.64
CA ARG A 127 -11.74 7.58 24.19
C ARG A 127 -12.79 8.24 23.28
N GLY A 128 -13.83 7.48 22.92
CA GLY A 128 -14.92 7.93 22.03
C GLY A 128 -14.68 7.76 20.53
N ALA A 129 -13.47 7.38 20.10
CA ALA A 129 -13.23 7.02 18.70
C ALA A 129 -13.53 5.52 18.45
N SER A 130 -14.04 5.21 17.26
CA SER A 130 -14.41 3.84 16.90
C SER A 130 -13.23 2.87 17.05
N PRO A 131 -13.44 1.67 17.61
CA PRO A 131 -12.40 0.64 17.73
C PRO A 131 -11.83 0.28 16.35
N VAL A 132 -10.62 -0.29 16.34
CA VAL A 132 -10.05 -0.90 15.14
C VAL A 132 -11.04 -1.95 14.64
N ARG A 133 -11.73 -1.65 13.52
CA ARG A 133 -12.86 -2.46 13.02
C ARG A 133 -12.44 -3.89 12.64
N SER A 134 -11.21 -4.08 12.16
CA SER A 134 -10.67 -5.39 11.81
C SER A 134 -9.13 -5.35 11.73
N GLN A 135 -8.50 -6.52 11.90
CA GLN A 135 -7.07 -6.69 11.60
C GLN A 135 -6.87 -6.78 10.08
N PRO A 136 -5.78 -6.21 9.52
CA PRO A 136 -5.48 -6.38 8.12
C PRO A 136 -5.11 -7.84 7.82
N LEU A 137 -5.42 -8.32 6.61
CA LEU A 137 -4.89 -9.58 6.11
C LEU A 137 -3.36 -9.50 6.08
N ARG A 138 -2.69 -10.49 6.66
CA ARG A 138 -1.23 -10.60 6.63
C ARG A 138 -0.83 -11.38 5.39
N VAL A 139 -0.17 -10.73 4.42
CA VAL A 139 0.22 -11.33 3.15
C VAL A 139 1.74 -11.47 3.09
N ILE A 140 2.23 -12.71 3.00
CA ILE A 140 3.66 -12.99 2.96
C ILE A 140 4.03 -13.43 1.55
N LEU A 141 4.90 -12.67 0.89
CA LEU A 141 5.46 -13.02 -0.41
C LEU A 141 6.59 -14.03 -0.19
N ASP A 142 6.34 -15.29 -0.53
CA ASP A 142 7.22 -16.40 -0.20
C ASP A 142 7.23 -17.42 -1.34
N ALA A 143 8.00 -17.13 -2.38
CA ALA A 143 7.98 -17.89 -3.64
C ALA A 143 8.12 -19.42 -3.45
N ASN A 144 8.91 -19.84 -2.45
CA ASN A 144 9.25 -21.23 -2.17
C ASN A 144 8.66 -21.76 -0.84
N CYS A 145 7.67 -21.06 -0.27
CA CYS A 145 6.95 -21.50 0.94
C CYS A 145 7.87 -21.72 2.16
N ARG A 146 8.91 -20.90 2.31
CA ARG A 146 9.92 -20.94 3.40
C ARG A 146 9.42 -20.48 4.77
N LEU A 147 8.22 -19.91 4.88
CA LEU A 147 7.63 -19.41 6.12
C LEU A 147 7.77 -20.42 7.27
N PRO A 148 8.49 -20.09 8.36
CA PRO A 148 8.71 -21.02 9.46
C PRO A 148 7.42 -21.32 10.21
N LEU A 149 7.17 -22.60 10.50
CA LEU A 149 6.00 -23.04 11.29
C LEU A 149 6.02 -22.50 12.73
N THR A 150 7.21 -22.15 13.23
CA THR A 150 7.45 -21.57 14.55
C THR A 150 7.32 -20.04 14.56
N SER A 151 7.19 -19.37 13.41
CA SER A 151 7.05 -17.91 13.38
C SER A 151 5.79 -17.44 14.11
N LYS A 152 5.84 -16.26 14.72
CA LYS A 152 4.68 -15.63 15.37
C LYS A 152 3.49 -15.51 14.42
N ILE A 153 3.74 -15.27 13.13
CA ILE A 153 2.71 -15.21 12.09
C ILE A 153 1.95 -16.53 12.02
N VAL A 154 2.66 -17.66 11.87
CA VAL A 154 2.04 -18.99 11.74
C VAL A 154 1.38 -19.40 13.05
N GLN A 155 2.03 -19.19 14.19
CA GLN A 155 1.47 -19.52 15.51
C GLN A 155 0.14 -18.80 15.78
N THR A 156 -0.07 -17.62 15.19
CA THR A 156 -1.28 -16.82 15.38
C THR A 156 -2.22 -16.83 14.17
N ALA A 157 -1.98 -17.67 13.16
CA ALA A 157 -2.74 -17.68 11.91
C ALA A 157 -4.22 -18.03 12.05
N ARG A 158 -4.59 -18.80 13.08
CA ARG A 158 -6.00 -19.08 13.41
C ARG A 158 -6.75 -17.89 14.02
N ARG A 159 -6.02 -16.89 14.54
CA ARG A 159 -6.59 -15.67 15.13
C ARG A 159 -6.54 -14.49 14.17
N PHE A 160 -5.52 -14.44 13.32
CA PHE A 160 -5.29 -13.35 12.37
C PHE A 160 -5.10 -13.91 10.98
N ASP A 161 -6.02 -13.58 10.08
CA ASP A 161 -6.02 -14.04 8.69
C ASP A 161 -4.65 -13.85 8.04
N THR A 162 -4.17 -14.92 7.41
CA THR A 162 -2.83 -14.96 6.82
C THR A 162 -2.87 -15.64 5.47
N LEU A 163 -2.29 -14.98 4.47
CA LEU A 163 -2.07 -15.48 3.14
C LEU A 163 -0.56 -15.62 2.90
N ALA A 164 -0.08 -16.85 2.74
CA ALA A 164 1.21 -17.11 2.11
C ALA A 164 1.03 -17.11 0.59
N ALA A 165 1.49 -16.05 -0.06
CA ALA A 165 1.53 -15.95 -1.51
C ALA A 165 2.81 -16.62 -2.02
N VAL A 166 2.65 -17.78 -2.67
CA VAL A 166 3.75 -18.63 -3.13
C VAL A 166 3.80 -18.70 -4.65
N THR A 167 4.74 -19.45 -5.22
CA THR A 167 4.71 -19.80 -6.64
C THR A 167 4.18 -21.22 -6.82
N ARG A 168 3.87 -21.62 -8.06
CA ARG A 168 3.52 -23.01 -8.38
C ARG A 168 4.62 -24.04 -8.05
N HIS A 169 5.85 -23.57 -7.79
CA HIS A 169 7.01 -24.40 -7.46
C HIS A 169 7.21 -24.59 -5.95
N ALA A 170 6.32 -24.03 -5.11
CA ALA A 170 6.35 -24.27 -3.68
C ALA A 170 6.19 -25.77 -3.36
N PRO A 171 7.02 -26.35 -2.47
CA PRO A 171 6.91 -27.76 -2.12
C PRO A 171 5.55 -28.09 -1.50
N ALA A 172 4.83 -29.06 -2.07
CA ALA A 172 3.47 -29.44 -1.64
C ALA A 172 3.41 -29.79 -0.14
N SER A 173 4.42 -30.51 0.37
CA SER A 173 4.52 -30.86 1.80
C SER A 173 4.66 -29.65 2.72
N ARG A 174 5.22 -28.52 2.24
CA ARG A 174 5.30 -27.28 3.02
C ARG A 174 3.98 -26.51 2.97
N VAL A 175 3.35 -26.47 1.79
CA VAL A 175 2.01 -25.88 1.59
C VAL A 175 1.01 -26.52 2.53
N GLU A 176 0.96 -27.86 2.58
CA GLU A 176 0.05 -28.61 3.43
C GLU A 176 0.30 -28.35 4.93
N ARG A 177 1.58 -28.33 5.36
CA ARG A 177 1.94 -28.04 6.76
C ARG A 177 1.52 -26.64 7.20
N LEU A 178 1.65 -25.63 6.35
CA LEU A 178 1.17 -24.27 6.64
C LEU A 178 -0.36 -24.22 6.68
N ALA A 179 -1.03 -24.89 5.74
CA ALA A 179 -2.49 -24.96 5.71
C ALA A 179 -3.06 -25.58 6.99
N LYS A 180 -2.46 -26.67 7.51
CA LYS A 180 -2.83 -27.29 8.79
C LYS A 180 -2.71 -26.35 10.00
N ARG A 181 -1.85 -25.32 9.90
CA ARG A 181 -1.69 -24.27 10.92
C ARG A 181 -2.66 -23.10 10.75
N GLY A 182 -3.56 -23.14 9.76
CA GLY A 182 -4.55 -22.09 9.50
C GLY A 182 -4.08 -20.99 8.56
N VAL A 183 -2.92 -21.16 7.90
CA VAL A 183 -2.45 -20.21 6.88
C VAL A 183 -3.10 -20.55 5.54
N THR A 184 -3.77 -19.60 4.90
CA THR A 184 -4.16 -19.76 3.50
C THR A 184 -2.92 -19.71 2.63
N VAL A 185 -2.70 -20.70 1.78
CA VAL A 185 -1.55 -20.73 0.86
C VAL A 185 -2.09 -20.70 -0.57
N ARG A 186 -1.60 -19.77 -1.39
CA ARG A 186 -2.04 -19.63 -2.79
C ARG A 186 -0.89 -19.28 -3.71
N ALA A 187 -0.85 -19.93 -4.86
CA ALA A 187 0.16 -19.68 -5.88
C ALA A 187 -0.19 -18.45 -6.74
N PHE A 188 0.80 -17.60 -7.01
CA PHE A 188 0.71 -16.47 -7.92
C PHE A 188 1.92 -16.45 -8.86
N GLY A 189 1.67 -16.78 -10.12
CA GLY A 189 2.70 -16.77 -11.17
C GLY A 189 3.43 -18.09 -11.36
N ALA A 190 4.12 -18.17 -12.50
CA ALA A 190 4.80 -19.35 -13.02
C ALA A 190 6.31 -19.37 -12.72
N SER A 191 6.88 -18.25 -12.26
CA SER A 191 8.29 -18.11 -11.90
C SER A 191 8.64 -18.98 -10.69
N LYS A 192 9.86 -19.52 -10.64
CA LYS A 192 10.40 -20.19 -9.44
C LYS A 192 10.84 -19.23 -8.34
N LYS A 193 11.18 -17.98 -8.69
CA LYS A 193 11.88 -17.05 -7.80
C LYS A 193 11.00 -15.93 -7.26
N THR A 194 9.98 -15.56 -8.01
CA THR A 194 9.23 -14.32 -7.78
C THR A 194 7.73 -14.57 -7.82
N VAL A 195 7.04 -14.12 -6.78
CA VAL A 195 5.58 -14.10 -6.72
C VAL A 195 5.07 -13.02 -7.69
N ASN A 196 4.07 -13.33 -8.51
CA ASN A 196 3.46 -12.33 -9.39
C ASN A 196 2.65 -11.31 -8.56
N LEU A 197 3.31 -10.22 -8.12
CA LEU A 197 2.71 -9.18 -7.30
C LEU A 197 1.49 -8.52 -7.95
N ARG A 198 1.51 -8.27 -9.27
CA ARG A 198 0.34 -7.73 -9.99
C ARG A 198 -0.85 -8.69 -9.95
N GLY A 199 -0.60 -9.98 -10.14
CA GLY A 199 -1.62 -11.03 -10.04
C GLY A 199 -2.22 -11.13 -8.63
N LEU A 200 -1.37 -11.06 -7.61
CA LEU A 200 -1.79 -11.00 -6.21
C LEU A 200 -2.66 -9.77 -5.93
N LEU A 201 -2.24 -8.57 -6.35
CA LEU A 201 -3.02 -7.34 -6.16
C LEU A 201 -4.39 -7.42 -6.86
N LYS A 202 -4.45 -7.98 -8.06
CA LYS A 202 -5.72 -8.19 -8.77
C LYS A 202 -6.62 -9.16 -8.01
N HIS A 203 -6.08 -10.28 -7.51
CA HIS A 203 -6.83 -11.20 -6.66
C HIS A 203 -7.38 -10.53 -5.40
N LEU A 204 -6.58 -9.71 -4.71
CA LEU A 204 -7.03 -8.97 -3.53
C LEU A 204 -8.15 -7.97 -3.87
N GLY A 205 -8.09 -7.31 -5.03
CA GLY A 205 -9.10 -6.35 -5.45
C GLY A 205 -10.40 -6.99 -5.97
N THR A 206 -10.33 -8.11 -6.69
CA THR A 206 -11.50 -8.76 -7.31
C THR A 206 -12.16 -9.79 -6.40
N GLU A 207 -11.39 -10.67 -5.77
CA GLU A 207 -11.94 -11.79 -4.99
C GLU A 207 -12.16 -11.42 -3.51
N ARG A 208 -11.38 -10.46 -3.00
CA ARG A 208 -11.47 -10.02 -1.59
C ARG A 208 -12.06 -8.63 -1.44
N GLU A 209 -12.32 -7.95 -2.55
CA GLU A 209 -12.85 -6.58 -2.59
C GLU A 209 -12.00 -5.52 -1.87
N PHE A 210 -10.71 -5.81 -1.67
CA PHE A 210 -9.82 -4.91 -0.95
C PHE A 210 -9.59 -3.62 -1.74
N THR A 211 -9.62 -2.51 -1.02
CA THR A 211 -9.48 -1.15 -1.56
C THR A 211 -8.09 -0.59 -1.29
N ASN A 212 -7.46 -0.94 -0.17
CA ASN A 212 -6.18 -0.41 0.25
C ASN A 212 -5.28 -1.52 0.76
N VAL A 213 -4.05 -1.59 0.25
CA VAL A 213 -3.02 -2.50 0.72
C VAL A 213 -1.74 -1.73 1.02
N LEU A 214 -1.01 -2.20 2.02
CA LEU A 214 0.24 -1.62 2.48
C LEU A 214 1.37 -2.60 2.21
N ILE A 215 2.41 -2.18 1.48
CA ILE A 215 3.67 -2.90 1.38
C ILE A 215 4.60 -2.31 2.44
N GLU A 216 4.95 -3.10 3.46
CA GLU A 216 5.84 -2.66 4.54
C GLU A 216 7.23 -3.27 4.43
N GLY A 217 8.21 -2.44 4.08
CA GLY A 217 9.61 -2.87 4.03
C GLY A 217 9.87 -4.01 3.03
N GLY A 218 11.07 -4.60 3.14
CA GLY A 218 11.59 -5.55 2.16
C GLY A 218 12.09 -4.82 0.91
N SER A 219 13.39 -4.55 0.87
CA SER A 219 14.03 -3.78 -0.22
C SER A 219 13.72 -4.32 -1.62
N GLU A 220 13.74 -5.65 -1.76
CA GLU A 220 13.39 -6.37 -2.98
C GLU A 220 11.90 -6.27 -3.36
N VAL A 221 11.01 -6.30 -2.37
CA VAL A 221 9.56 -6.21 -2.61
C VAL A 221 9.18 -4.79 -3.07
N LEU A 222 9.78 -3.79 -2.43
CA LEU A 222 9.61 -2.40 -2.84
C LEU A 222 10.18 -2.17 -4.23
N ALA A 223 11.38 -2.68 -4.53
CA ALA A 223 11.97 -2.62 -5.88
C ALA A 223 11.02 -3.22 -6.93
N ASP A 224 10.54 -4.44 -6.73
CA ASP A 224 9.60 -5.11 -7.64
C ASP A 224 8.31 -4.29 -7.86
N ALA A 225 7.77 -3.69 -6.80
CA ALA A 225 6.58 -2.87 -6.87
C ALA A 225 6.79 -1.56 -7.63
N PHE A 226 7.94 -0.90 -7.44
CA PHE A 226 8.30 0.33 -8.16
C PHE A 226 8.61 0.06 -9.63
N GLU A 227 9.42 -0.95 -9.94
CA GLU A 227 9.76 -1.35 -11.31
C GLU A 227 8.50 -1.67 -12.13
N LYS A 228 7.55 -2.39 -11.52
CA LYS A 228 6.27 -2.73 -12.16
C LYS A 228 5.24 -1.60 -12.13
N LYS A 229 5.59 -0.42 -11.59
CA LYS A 229 4.71 0.76 -11.48
C LYS A 229 3.40 0.42 -10.77
N LEU A 230 3.48 -0.34 -9.67
CA LEU A 230 2.33 -0.80 -8.89
C LEU A 230 1.99 0.11 -7.71
N VAL A 231 2.98 0.86 -7.20
CA VAL A 231 2.83 1.79 -6.07
C VAL A 231 2.07 3.04 -6.50
N ASP A 232 1.04 3.44 -5.73
CA ASP A 232 0.31 4.69 -5.97
C ASP A 232 0.75 5.79 -4.99
N GLU A 233 1.02 5.41 -3.74
CA GLU A 233 1.35 6.32 -2.65
C GLU A 233 2.58 5.82 -1.90
N VAL A 234 3.42 6.76 -1.51
CA VAL A 234 4.65 6.52 -0.77
C VAL A 234 4.54 7.19 0.59
N ARG A 235 4.92 6.48 1.65
CA ARG A 235 4.97 6.97 3.03
C ARG A 235 6.31 6.59 3.65
N VAL A 236 7.20 7.56 3.83
CA VAL A 236 8.57 7.35 4.31
C VAL A 236 8.72 7.97 5.69
N ILE A 237 9.31 7.22 6.62
CA ILE A 237 9.74 7.76 7.90
C ILE A 237 11.27 7.88 7.86
N VAL A 238 11.78 9.08 8.12
CA VAL A 238 13.21 9.37 8.20
C VAL A 238 13.57 9.65 9.66
N ALA A 239 14.39 8.79 10.23
CA ALA A 239 14.91 8.95 11.58
C ALA A 239 16.21 9.77 11.56
N PRO A 240 16.49 10.59 12.58
CA PRO A 240 17.71 11.38 12.68
C PRO A 240 18.90 10.51 13.13
N LYS A 241 19.22 9.49 12.33
CA LYS A 241 20.31 8.53 12.54
C LYS A 241 21.16 8.42 11.29
N ILE A 242 22.42 8.04 11.42
CA ILE A 242 23.33 7.76 10.30
C ILE A 242 23.93 6.37 10.55
N LEU A 243 23.91 5.49 9.55
CA LEU A 243 24.53 4.16 9.65
C LEU A 243 25.82 4.02 8.82
N GLY A 244 25.92 4.73 7.69
CA GLY A 244 26.96 4.51 6.70
C GLY A 244 26.87 3.11 6.08
N GLY A 245 28.01 2.58 5.66
CA GLY A 245 28.15 1.22 5.14
C GLY A 245 27.76 1.08 3.66
N ALA A 246 28.73 0.68 2.84
CA ALA A 246 28.48 0.33 1.43
C ALA A 246 27.45 -0.81 1.32
N ASP A 247 27.58 -1.81 2.20
CA ASP A 247 26.71 -2.99 2.25
C ASP A 247 25.49 -2.83 3.16
N ALA A 248 25.28 -1.64 3.76
CA ALA A 248 24.08 -1.37 4.54
C ALA A 248 22.85 -1.29 3.62
N VAL A 249 21.77 -1.93 4.06
CA VAL A 249 20.57 -2.16 3.26
C VAL A 249 19.83 -0.85 2.98
N THR A 250 19.53 -0.58 1.72
CA THR A 250 18.72 0.59 1.29
C THR A 250 17.24 0.23 1.11
N PRO A 251 16.31 1.21 1.11
CA PRO A 251 14.88 0.94 1.01
C PRO A 251 14.42 0.27 -0.28
N ILE A 252 15.08 0.55 -1.39
CA ILE A 252 14.72 0.08 -2.73
C ILE A 252 15.97 -0.57 -3.31
N ALA A 253 15.95 -1.89 -3.45
CA ALA A 253 17.02 -2.66 -4.07
C ALA A 253 16.93 -2.60 -5.61
N GLY A 254 17.67 -3.49 -6.26
CA GLY A 254 17.66 -3.63 -7.72
C GLY A 254 18.60 -2.68 -8.43
N LYS A 255 18.56 -2.73 -9.76
CA LYS A 255 19.46 -1.94 -10.64
C LYS A 255 19.12 -0.44 -10.62
N GLY A 256 17.85 -0.11 -10.41
CA GLY A 256 17.37 1.28 -10.47
C GLY A 256 17.31 1.85 -11.90
N VAL A 257 17.27 3.17 -11.98
CA VAL A 257 17.29 3.93 -13.25
C VAL A 257 18.72 4.28 -13.64
N ALA A 258 18.98 4.43 -14.94
CA ALA A 258 20.31 4.78 -15.44
C ALA A 258 20.66 6.25 -15.19
N GLU A 259 19.68 7.15 -15.33
CA GLU A 259 19.89 8.60 -15.24
C GLU A 259 18.92 9.24 -14.24
N ILE A 260 19.36 10.32 -13.58
CA ILE A 260 18.56 11.04 -12.58
C ILE A 260 17.26 11.60 -13.16
N VAL A 261 17.23 11.93 -14.46
CA VAL A 261 16.04 12.45 -15.15
C VAL A 261 14.92 11.41 -15.26
N ASP A 262 15.26 10.13 -15.19
CA ASP A 262 14.32 9.00 -15.21
C ASP A 262 13.76 8.68 -13.81
N ALA A 263 14.31 9.30 -12.76
CA ALA A 263 13.86 9.07 -11.40
C ALA A 263 12.37 9.42 -11.22
N LEU A 264 11.69 8.58 -10.45
CA LEU A 264 10.30 8.82 -10.09
C LEU A 264 10.21 10.06 -9.19
N ARG A 265 9.56 11.12 -9.68
CA ARG A 265 9.23 12.30 -8.88
C ARG A 265 7.84 12.16 -8.27
N LEU A 266 7.77 12.20 -6.93
CA LEU A 266 6.50 12.20 -6.22
C LEU A 266 5.74 13.53 -6.45
N ALA A 267 4.42 13.43 -6.50
CA ALA A 267 3.48 14.55 -6.56
C ALA A 267 2.78 14.72 -5.20
N GLU A 268 2.28 15.95 -4.93
CA GLU A 268 1.55 16.28 -3.70
C GLU A 268 2.30 15.84 -2.44
N VAL A 269 3.58 16.21 -2.37
CA VAL A 269 4.45 15.80 -1.26
C VAL A 269 4.12 16.61 -0.02
N GLU A 270 3.93 15.92 1.09
CA GLU A 270 3.70 16.49 2.41
C GLU A 270 4.80 16.02 3.36
N TYR A 271 5.25 16.93 4.23
CA TYR A 271 6.26 16.69 5.25
C TYR A 271 5.64 16.98 6.61
N ARG A 272 5.76 16.04 7.55
CA ARG A 272 5.23 16.20 8.90
C ARG A 272 6.22 15.68 9.94
N PRO A 273 6.48 16.43 11.02
CA PRO A 273 7.15 15.88 12.19
C PRO A 273 6.37 14.69 12.77
N LEU A 274 7.09 13.69 13.25
CA LEU A 274 6.56 12.51 13.91
C LEU A 274 7.45 12.16 15.11
N GLY A 275 7.27 12.93 16.19
CA GLY A 275 8.22 12.95 17.30
C GLY A 275 9.59 13.45 16.79
N PRO A 276 10.69 12.72 17.02
CA PRO A 276 12.01 13.09 16.50
C PRO A 276 12.22 12.73 15.02
N ASP A 277 11.30 11.96 14.42
CA ASP A 277 11.40 11.52 13.02
C ASP A 277 10.61 12.47 12.09
N ILE A 278 10.82 12.37 10.79
CA ILE A 278 10.02 13.07 9.77
C ILE A 278 9.24 12.04 8.95
N LEU A 279 7.94 12.26 8.81
CA LEU A 279 7.09 11.56 7.85
C LEU A 279 7.02 12.36 6.55
N ILE A 280 7.40 11.71 5.45
CA ILE A 280 7.25 12.22 4.08
C ILE A 280 6.19 11.37 3.39
N THR A 281 5.17 12.00 2.82
CA THR A 281 4.17 11.29 2.01
C THR A 281 4.04 11.91 0.64
N GLY A 282 3.73 11.12 -0.37
CA GLY A 282 3.51 11.63 -1.73
C GLY A 282 2.96 10.57 -2.66
N TRP A 283 2.47 10.99 -3.82
CA TRP A 283 1.87 10.11 -4.81
C TRP A 283 2.82 9.87 -5.99
N THR A 284 2.85 8.66 -6.54
CA THR A 284 3.71 8.32 -7.69
C THR A 284 3.19 8.92 -9.01
N ARG A 285 1.94 9.37 -9.00
CA ARG A 285 1.26 10.15 -10.04
C ARG A 285 0.32 11.13 -9.34
N PRO A 286 -0.05 12.28 -9.94
CA PRO A 286 -1.10 13.13 -9.37
C PRO A 286 -2.32 12.27 -9.04
N ALA A 287 -2.81 12.34 -7.79
CA ALA A 287 -3.81 11.41 -7.29
C ALA A 287 -5.02 11.35 -8.23
N TYR A 288 -5.50 12.52 -8.66
CA TYR A 288 -6.47 12.74 -9.74
C TYR A 288 -6.32 14.15 -10.33
N GLY A 289 -6.36 14.28 -11.65
CA GLY A 289 -6.31 15.57 -12.36
C GLY A 289 -4.93 15.93 -12.92
N THR A 290 -4.91 16.30 -14.20
CA THR A 290 -3.77 16.61 -15.08
C THR A 290 -2.96 15.40 -15.58
N THR A 291 -3.40 14.83 -16.70
CA THR A 291 -2.46 14.35 -17.72
C THR A 291 -1.65 15.55 -18.21
N ARG A 292 -0.53 15.86 -17.54
CA ARG A 292 0.49 16.67 -18.21
C ARG A 292 1.09 15.81 -19.31
N ASN A 293 0.72 16.13 -20.55
CA ASN A 293 1.42 15.68 -21.74
C ASN A 293 2.92 15.89 -21.50
N ARG A 294 3.69 14.81 -21.35
CA ARG A 294 5.14 14.86 -21.52
C ARG A 294 5.40 15.15 -23.00
N LYS A 295 5.34 16.43 -23.41
CA LYS A 295 6.07 16.84 -24.60
C LYS A 295 7.55 16.58 -24.27
N LYS A 296 8.18 15.75 -25.11
CA LYS A 296 9.63 15.47 -25.08
C LYS A 296 10.37 16.80 -24.98
N ALA A 297 11.06 17.04 -23.88
CA ALA A 297 12.11 18.05 -23.84
C ALA A 297 13.34 17.45 -24.55
N SER A 298 13.31 17.50 -25.87
CA SER A 298 14.49 17.30 -26.69
C SER A 298 15.41 18.51 -26.53
N GLY A 299 16.63 18.25 -26.08
CA GLY A 299 17.81 19.04 -26.42
C GLY A 299 17.89 20.46 -25.86
N LYS A 300 18.57 20.61 -24.72
CA LYS A 300 19.57 21.67 -24.57
C LYS A 300 20.74 21.11 -23.79
N LYS A 301 21.84 20.85 -24.50
CA LYS A 301 23.17 20.73 -23.91
C LYS A 301 23.42 22.02 -23.14
N PHE A 302 23.63 21.93 -21.83
CA PHE A 302 24.33 22.99 -21.13
C PHE A 302 25.81 22.82 -21.48
N LYS A 303 26.31 23.71 -22.33
CA LYS A 303 27.69 24.16 -22.26
C LYS A 303 27.67 25.31 -21.26
N ASP A 304 28.32 25.10 -20.13
CA ASP A 304 29.45 25.88 -19.62
C ASP A 304 29.78 25.37 -18.20
#